data_AF-A0A522U641-F1
#
_entry.id   AF-A0A522U641-F1
#
_cell.length_a   1.000
_cell.length_b   1.000
_cell.length_c   1.000
_cell.angle_alpha   90.00
_cell.angle_beta   90.00
_cell.angle_gamma   90.00
#
_symmetry.space_group_name_H-M   'P 1'
#
loop_
_entity.id
_entity.type
_entity.pdbx_description
1 polymer ?
#
loop_
_entity_poly.entity_id
_entity_poly.type
_entity_poly.pdbx_seq_one_letter_code
_entity_poly.pdbx_strand_id
1 'polypeptide(L)'
;MKVISWNVWSENASFEQVTSFIIKQNADVICLQEVTTPLLKKLQKLPGFYIAQAIDSYYIKEKRKKIPYFLVVLSKVPFVEKQTFVIP
;
A
#
# COMPACT_ATOMS: atom_id res chain seq x y z
N MET A 1 16.90 -1.94 11.62
CA MET A 1 15.57 -1.43 11.25
C MET A 1 15.68 -0.71 9.91
N LYS A 2 14.98 -1.20 8.88
CA LYS A 2 14.92 -0.59 7.54
C LYS A 2 13.49 -0.19 7.22
N VAL A 3 13.29 1.07 6.85
CA VAL A 3 11.99 1.63 6.48
C VAL A 3 12.06 2.11 5.04
N ILE A 4 11.01 1.82 4.26
CA ILE A 4 10.84 2.32 2.90
C ILE A 4 9.56 3.14 2.85
N SER A 5 9.61 4.30 2.22
CA SER A 5 8.42 5.06 1.82
C SER A 5 8.47 5.25 0.31
N TRP A 6 7.42 4.82 -0.40
CA TRP A 6 7.42 4.80 -1.85
C TRP A 6 6.03 5.03 -2.43
N ASN A 7 5.89 6.10 -3.21
CA ASN A 7 4.74 6.27 -4.10
C ASN A 7 4.92 5.33 -5.30
N VAL A 8 4.10 4.28 -5.37
CA VAL A 8 4.31 3.17 -6.31
C VAL A 8 3.86 3.48 -7.74
N TRP A 9 3.16 4.60 -7.96
CA TRP A 9 2.58 5.00 -9.23
C TRP A 9 1.98 3.81 -10.01
N SER A 10 0.96 3.17 -9.42
CA SER A 10 0.56 1.81 -9.79
C SER A 10 -0.33 1.69 -11.03
N GLU A 11 -0.38 2.71 -11.89
CA GLU A 11 -1.12 2.68 -13.17
C GLU A 11 -0.42 1.83 -14.24
N ASN A 12 0.89 1.58 -14.11
CA ASN A 12 1.67 0.80 -15.08
C ASN A 12 1.43 -0.73 -15.03
N ALA A 13 0.50 -1.20 -14.19
CA ALA A 13 0.12 -2.60 -14.00
C ALA A 13 1.27 -3.58 -13.67
N SER A 14 2.46 -3.08 -13.31
CA SER A 14 3.66 -3.90 -13.08
C SER A 14 3.70 -4.51 -11.66
N PHE A 15 2.56 -5.07 -11.24
CA PHE A 15 2.33 -5.47 -9.84
C PHE A 15 3.28 -6.57 -9.36
N GLU A 16 3.66 -7.51 -10.22
CA GLU A 16 4.64 -8.56 -9.87
C GLU A 16 6.03 -7.99 -9.60
N GLN A 17 6.42 -6.94 -10.32
CA GLN A 17 7.70 -6.28 -10.11
C GLN A 17 7.70 -5.51 -8.79
N VAL A 18 6.57 -4.86 -8.47
CA VAL A 18 6.37 -4.16 -7.19
C VAL A 18 6.47 -5.14 -6.02
N THR A 19 5.74 -6.26 -6.05
CA THR A 19 5.77 -7.25 -4.96
C THR A 19 7.14 -7.92 -4.86
N SER A 20 7.79 -8.23 -5.98
CA SER A 20 9.14 -8.80 -6.01
C SER A 20 10.18 -7.84 -5.44
N PHE A 21 10.08 -6.55 -5.77
CA PHE A 21 10.94 -5.52 -5.20
C PHE A 21 10.77 -5.44 -3.69
N ILE A 22 9.52 -5.37 -3.20
CA ILE A 22 9.20 -5.33 -1.78
C ILE A 22 9.85 -6.50 -1.02
N ILE A 23 9.69 -7.73 -1.51
CA ILE A 23 10.30 -8.93 -0.91
C ILE A 23 11.82 -8.80 -0.89
N LYS A 24 12.42 -8.47 -2.04
CA LYS A 24 13.88 -8.35 -2.20
C LYS A 24 14.49 -7.30 -1.26
N GLN A 25 13.78 -6.21 -1.00
CA GLN A 25 14.27 -5.16 -0.11
C GLN A 25 14.37 -5.61 1.34
N ASN A 26 13.61 -6.63 1.76
CA ASN A 26 13.58 -7.17 3.12
C ASN A 26 13.46 -6.07 4.21
N ALA A 27 12.71 -5.01 3.92
CA ALA A 27 12.50 -3.92 4.87
C ALA A 27 11.60 -4.36 6.03
N ASP A 28 11.76 -3.74 7.18
CA ASP A 28 10.97 -4.04 8.38
C ASP A 28 9.61 -3.35 8.34
N VAL A 29 9.56 -2.14 7.75
CA VAL A 29 8.34 -1.37 7.50
C VAL A 29 8.37 -0.78 6.09
N ILE A 30 7.25 -0.82 5.38
CA ILE A 30 7.10 -0.28 4.02
C ILE A 30 5.79 0.52 3.94
N CYS A 31 5.91 1.81 3.64
CA CYS A 31 4.79 2.71 3.40
C CYS A 31 4.63 2.92 1.89
N LEU A 32 3.45 2.67 1.35
CA LEU A 32 3.14 2.78 -0.07
C LEU A 32 1.98 3.76 -0.29
N GLN A 33 2.16 4.74 -1.18
CA GLN A 33 1.12 5.68 -1.63
C GLN A 33 0.66 5.37 -3.05
N GLU A 34 -0.50 5.87 -3.46
CA GLU A 34 -1.09 5.64 -4.79
C GLU A 34 -1.24 4.15 -5.16
N VAL A 35 -1.60 3.32 -4.17
CA VAL A 35 -1.83 1.90 -4.39
C VAL A 35 -3.21 1.67 -5.02
N THR A 36 -3.28 1.08 -6.21
CA THR A 36 -4.55 0.69 -6.85
C THR A 36 -5.19 -0.51 -6.14
N THR A 37 -6.52 -0.66 -6.29
CA THR A 37 -7.27 -1.83 -5.79
C THR A 37 -6.68 -3.20 -6.18
N PRO A 38 -6.23 -3.44 -7.44
CA PRO A 38 -5.63 -4.72 -7.81
C PRO A 38 -4.29 -4.98 -7.11
N LEU A 39 -3.45 -3.95 -6.97
CA LEU A 39 -2.19 -4.08 -6.25
C LEU A 39 -2.43 -4.35 -4.76
N LEU A 40 -3.37 -3.64 -4.13
CA LEU A 40 -3.74 -3.86 -2.74
C LEU A 40 -4.11 -5.34 -2.48
N LYS A 41 -4.91 -5.95 -3.36
CA LYS A 41 -5.30 -7.36 -3.26
C LYS A 41 -4.10 -8.33 -3.33
N LYS A 42 -3.03 -7.95 -4.04
CA LYS A 42 -1.78 -8.73 -4.09
C LYS A 42 -0.98 -8.53 -2.80
N LEU A 43 -0.86 -7.30 -2.32
CA LEU A 43 -0.14 -6.98 -1.08
C LEU A 43 -0.77 -7.65 0.15
N GLN A 44 -2.10 -7.74 0.22
CA GLN A 44 -2.82 -8.47 1.28
C GLN A 44 -2.50 -9.97 1.35
N LYS A 45 -1.95 -10.55 0.27
CA LYS A 45 -1.56 -11.96 0.20
C LYS A 45 -0.06 -12.17 0.39
N LEU A 46 0.69 -11.10 0.63
CA LEU A 46 2.13 -11.17 0.77
C LEU A 46 2.50 -11.82 2.11
N PRO A 47 3.23 -12.94 2.13
CA PRO A 47 3.57 -13.62 3.37
C PRO A 47 4.60 -12.80 4.17
N GLY A 48 4.59 -12.95 5.50
CA GLY A 48 5.57 -12.35 6.40
C GLY A 48 5.36 -10.87 6.71
N PHE A 49 4.26 -10.27 6.25
CA PHE A 49 3.89 -8.90 6.58
C PHE A 49 2.47 -8.82 7.14
N TYR A 50 2.31 -8.00 8.17
CA TYR A 50 1.05 -7.41 8.59
C TYR A 50 0.76 -6.19 7.72
N ILE A 51 -0.52 -5.91 7.47
CA ILE A 51 -0.96 -4.80 6.61
C ILE A 51 -1.93 -3.87 7.34
N ALA A 52 -1.70 -2.56 7.20
CA ALA A 52 -2.65 -1.51 7.51
C ALA A 52 -2.91 -0.68 6.25
N GLN A 53 -4.12 -0.17 6.08
CA GLN A 53 -4.49 0.61 4.90
C GLN A 53 -5.49 1.72 5.22
N ALA A 54 -5.43 2.79 4.45
CA ALA A 54 -6.39 3.88 4.43
C ALA A 54 -6.65 4.33 2.98
N ILE A 55 -7.75 5.01 2.74
CA ILE A 55 -7.99 5.66 1.45
C ILE A 55 -7.07 6.88 1.40
N ASP A 56 -6.30 6.99 0.32
CA ASP A 56 -5.36 8.08 0.07
C ASP A 56 -6.04 9.16 -0.78
N SER A 57 -6.53 8.77 -1.95
CA SER A 57 -7.21 9.67 -2.87
C SER A 57 -8.26 8.94 -3.71
N TYR A 58 -9.08 9.70 -4.45
CA TYR A 58 -10.00 9.15 -5.44
C TYR A 58 -9.65 9.68 -6.82
N TYR A 59 -9.41 8.77 -7.76
CA TYR A 59 -9.27 9.10 -9.17
C TYR A 59 -10.61 9.03 -9.87
N ILE A 60 -10.92 10.05 -10.68
CA ILE A 60 -12.17 10.11 -11.44
C ILE A 60 -11.88 9.55 -12.82
N LYS A 61 -12.36 8.34 -13.09
CA LYS A 61 -12.32 7.75 -14.43
C LYS A 61 -13.52 8.25 -15.25
N GLU A 62 -13.44 8.12 -16.58
CA GLU A 62 -14.54 8.39 -17.51
C GLU A 62 -15.88 7.85 -16.97
N LYS A 63 -16.96 8.63 -17.11
CA LYS A 63 -18.29 8.40 -16.53
C LYS A 63 -18.43 8.69 -15.02
N ARG A 64 -17.58 9.57 -14.45
CA ARG A 64 -17.65 10.04 -13.05
C ARG A 64 -17.46 8.96 -11.99
N LYS A 65 -16.92 7.80 -12.36
CA LYS A 65 -16.67 6.71 -11.39
C LYS A 65 -15.42 7.05 -10.57
N LYS A 66 -15.60 7.20 -9.26
CA LYS A 66 -14.50 7.36 -8.30
C LYS A 66 -13.84 6.01 -8.04
N ILE A 67 -12.55 5.90 -8.36
CA ILE A 67 -11.73 4.72 -8.08
C ILE A 67 -10.78 5.11 -6.95
N PRO A 68 -10.80 4.41 -5.80
CA PRO A 68 -9.92 4.75 -4.69
C PRO A 68 -8.48 4.30 -4.97
N TYR A 69 -7.55 5.18 -4.63
CA TYR A 69 -6.17 4.86 -4.33
C TYR A 69 -6.00 4.72 -2.81
N PHE A 70 -5.04 3.91 -2.39
CA PHE A 70 -4.82 3.58 -1.00
C PHE A 70 -3.41 3.96 -0.53
N LEU A 71 -3.33 4.35 0.73
CA LEU A 71 -2.12 4.35 1.53
C LEU A 71 -2.03 2.99 2.20
N VAL A 72 -0.90 2.32 2.09
CA VAL A 72 -0.67 0.98 2.65
C VAL A 72 0.59 0.99 3.49
N VAL A 73 0.53 0.42 4.68
CA VAL A 73 1.70 0.15 5.51
C VAL A 73 1.84 -1.36 5.67
N LEU A 74 2.99 -1.90 5.30
CA LEU A 74 3.41 -3.27 5.55
C LEU A 74 4.41 -3.28 6.70
N SER A 75 4.29 -4.22 7.62
CA SER A 75 5.18 -4.36 8.77
C SER A 75 5.47 -5.83 9.06
N LYS A 76 6.71 -6.18 9.40
CA LYS A 76 7.02 -7.56 9.86
C LYS A 76 6.46 -7.86 11.26
N VAL A 77 6.12 -6.83 12.03
CA VAL A 77 5.53 -6.94 13.37
C VAL A 77 4.06 -6.50 13.35
N PRO A 78 3.20 -7.08 14.20
CA PRO A 78 1.79 -6.74 14.24
C PRO A 78 1.58 -5.28 14.64
N PHE A 79 0.56 -4.65 14.09
CA PHE A 79 0.10 -3.35 14.55
C PHE A 79 -0.65 -3.53 15.87
N VAL A 80 -0.13 -2.98 16.96
CA VAL A 80 -0.85 -2.84 18.23
C VAL A 80 -1.69 -1.56 18.18
N GLU A 81 -2.96 -1.68 18.58
CA GLU A 81 -4.11 -0.74 18.51
C GLU A 81 -3.97 0.69 17.91
N LYS A 82 -5.00 1.04 17.12
CA LYS A 82 -5.19 2.30 16.39
C LYS A 82 -5.08 3.54 17.27
N GLN A 83 -4.05 4.35 17.04
CA GLN A 83 -4.24 5.80 17.12
C GLN A 83 -4.99 6.24 15.86
N THR A 84 -6.22 6.71 16.04
CA THR A 84 -6.99 7.36 15.00
C THR A 84 -6.26 8.66 14.65
N PHE A 85 -5.61 8.72 13.49
CA PHE A 85 -5.13 9.98 12.95
C PHE A 85 -6.36 10.77 12.49
N VAL A 86 -6.85 11.65 13.36
CA VAL A 86 -7.79 12.71 12.98
C VAL A 86 -6.96 13.75 12.25
N ILE A 87 -7.08 13.80 10.93
CA ILE A 87 -6.54 14.90 10.14
C ILE A 87 -7.56 16.05 10.27
N PRO A 88 -7.17 17.21 10.82
CA PRO A 88 -8.07 18.35 10.99
C PRO A 88 -8.58 18.92 9.66
#